data_AF-A0A0S4TJB7-F1
#
_entry.id   AF-A0A0S4TJB7-F1
#
_cell.length_a   1.000
_cell.length_b   1.000
_cell.length_c   1.000
_cell.angle_alpha   90.00
_cell.angle_beta   90.00
_cell.angle_gamma   90.00
#
_symmetry.space_group_name_H-M   'P 1'
#
loop_
_entity.id
_entity.type
_entity.pdbx_description
1 polymer ?
#
loop_
_entity_poly.entity_id
_entity_poly.type
_entity_poly.pdbx_seq_one_letter_code
_entity_poly.pdbx_strand_id
1 'polypeptide(L)'
;MGWKYTRGFNEIEDLLKRVKQIELLCESDVKIDEVSSIEQEYIKHKIKLFELYNTTCTILDHLENDENHPKLLTKIKLEDLISQMKIEIRELRKICNKHSSSLRINQLNKDDNKYIDIKNYEKEFIEITELRFNKLFTDPFSKITHSTTLNDFLLKPGSANKVEHREIGDSDKTKINEWSLENRRIDEDIKEVGNMALRIADKAVQLGREAKAHNISIEEIKNTTEFATADIFNLNRRVQEVIGTNNNTTFCCRITLVTLVFVSVSLIIVLIFKKLI
;
A
#
# COMPACT_ATOMS: atom_id res chain seq x y z
N MET A 1 -15.46 -18.06 41.36
CA MET A 1 -16.18 -16.87 40.88
C MET A 1 -17.60 -17.26 40.53
N GLY A 2 -18.57 -16.73 41.26
CA GLY A 2 -19.98 -17.15 41.19
C GLY A 2 -20.70 -16.54 39.99
N TRP A 3 -21.27 -17.39 39.15
CA TRP A 3 -22.25 -16.98 38.15
C TRP A 3 -23.61 -16.87 38.83
N LYS A 4 -23.97 -15.64 39.20
CA LYS A 4 -25.33 -15.32 39.65
C LYS A 4 -26.28 -15.51 38.47
N TYR A 5 -27.34 -16.27 38.72
CA TYR A 5 -28.55 -16.39 37.92
C TYR A 5 -28.96 -15.07 37.27
N THR A 6 -29.01 -15.02 35.94
CA THR A 6 -29.74 -13.97 35.21
C THR A 6 -31.23 -14.28 35.31
N ARG A 7 -31.92 -13.47 36.12
CA ARG A 7 -33.38 -13.34 36.18
C ARG A 7 -33.93 -12.96 34.80
N GLY A 8 -35.16 -13.40 34.53
CA GLY A 8 -35.81 -13.47 33.22
C GLY A 8 -35.82 -12.21 32.36
N PHE A 9 -35.80 -12.44 31.05
CA PHE A 9 -36.14 -11.49 30.00
C PHE A 9 -37.67 -11.28 30.00
N ASN A 10 -38.16 -10.28 30.73
CA ASN A 10 -39.60 -10.06 30.87
C ASN A 10 -40.15 -8.84 30.14
N GLU A 11 -39.34 -8.06 29.42
CA GLU A 11 -39.86 -6.87 28.73
C GLU A 11 -39.34 -6.81 27.28
N ILE A 12 -40.27 -6.62 26.34
CA ILE A 12 -40.01 -6.44 24.90
C ILE A 12 -39.01 -5.29 24.66
N GLU A 13 -39.00 -4.29 25.55
CA GLU A 13 -38.03 -3.20 25.56
C GLU A 13 -36.58 -3.65 25.71
N ASP A 14 -36.31 -4.69 26.50
CA ASP A 14 -34.95 -5.19 26.73
C ASP A 14 -34.40 -5.96 25.51
N LEU A 15 -35.30 -6.63 24.78
CA LEU A 15 -35.02 -7.24 23.47
C LEU A 15 -34.77 -6.16 22.40
N LEU A 16 -35.61 -5.13 22.33
CA LEU A 16 -35.44 -3.99 21.41
C LEU A 16 -34.14 -3.23 21.66
N LYS A 17 -33.75 -3.06 22.92
CA LYS A 17 -32.49 -2.42 23.31
C LYS A 17 -31.28 -3.24 22.89
N ARG A 18 -31.37 -4.58 22.98
CA ARG A 18 -30.33 -5.50 22.49
C ARG A 18 -30.27 -5.55 20.97
N VAL A 19 -31.40 -5.56 20.26
CA VAL A 19 -31.41 -5.51 18.79
C VAL A 19 -30.78 -4.20 18.30
N LYS A 20 -31.09 -3.06 18.92
CA LYS A 20 -30.40 -1.79 18.63
C LYS A 20 -28.90 -1.81 18.93
N GLN A 21 -28.48 -2.50 20.00
CA GLN A 21 -27.05 -2.67 20.29
C GLN A 21 -26.36 -3.57 19.26
N ILE A 22 -27.02 -4.63 18.80
CA ILE A 22 -26.51 -5.51 17.74
C ILE A 22 -26.45 -4.76 16.41
N GLU A 23 -27.46 -3.96 16.07
CA GLU A 23 -27.49 -3.11 14.87
C GLU A 23 -26.37 -2.06 14.90
N LEU A 24 -26.12 -1.42 16.05
CA LEU A 24 -24.97 -0.53 16.26
C LEU A 24 -23.62 -1.24 16.13
N LEU A 25 -23.51 -2.49 16.60
CA LEU A 25 -22.31 -3.30 16.46
C LEU A 25 -22.08 -3.73 15.00
N CYS A 26 -23.14 -4.12 14.28
CA CYS A 26 -23.06 -4.48 12.87
C CYS A 26 -22.78 -3.27 11.96
N GLU A 27 -23.35 -2.08 12.24
CA GLU A 27 -22.99 -0.84 11.54
C GLU A 27 -21.54 -0.41 11.82
N SER A 28 -21.01 -0.74 13.00
CA SER A 28 -19.60 -0.50 13.31
C SER A 28 -18.67 -1.45 12.57
N ASP A 29 -19.02 -2.72 12.42
CA ASP A 29 -18.22 -3.71 11.69
C ASP A 29 -18.11 -3.38 10.18
N VAL A 30 -19.18 -2.91 9.55
CA VAL A 30 -19.16 -2.47 8.14
C VAL A 30 -18.31 -1.22 7.92
N LYS A 31 -18.30 -0.29 8.90
CA LYS A 31 -17.44 0.91 8.85
C LYS A 31 -15.98 0.61 9.18
N ILE A 32 -15.71 -0.44 9.97
CA ILE A 32 -14.35 -0.90 10.29
C ILE A 32 -13.65 -1.43 9.03
N ASP A 33 -14.36 -2.16 8.16
CA ASP A 33 -13.79 -2.66 6.89
C ASP A 33 -13.42 -1.54 5.91
N GLU A 34 -14.26 -0.50 5.78
CA GLU A 34 -13.98 0.62 4.86
C GLU A 34 -12.87 1.54 5.39
N VAL A 35 -12.83 1.80 6.70
CA VAL A 35 -11.74 2.56 7.35
C VAL A 35 -10.41 1.78 7.29
N SER A 36 -10.45 0.46 7.47
CA SER A 36 -9.26 -0.41 7.35
C SER A 36 -8.70 -0.39 5.92
N SER A 37 -9.56 -0.45 4.91
CA SER A 37 -9.15 -0.40 3.50
C SER A 37 -8.49 0.95 3.14
N ILE A 38 -9.04 2.07 3.62
CA ILE A 38 -8.50 3.41 3.33
C ILE A 38 -7.17 3.64 4.06
N GLU A 39 -7.04 3.15 5.29
CA GLU A 39 -5.80 3.25 6.06
C GLU A 39 -4.68 2.39 5.45
N GLN A 40 -5.00 1.19 4.95
CA GLN A 40 -4.06 0.36 4.21
C GLN A 40 -3.59 1.02 2.90
N GLU A 41 -4.51 1.65 2.16
CA GLU A 41 -4.19 2.39 0.94
C GLU A 41 -3.27 3.59 1.24
N TYR A 42 -3.54 4.34 2.31
CA TYR A 42 -2.68 5.42 2.78
C TYR A 42 -1.26 4.94 3.13
N ILE A 43 -1.14 3.86 3.90
CA ILE A 43 0.16 3.28 4.29
C ILE A 43 0.95 2.83 3.07
N LYS A 44 0.29 2.22 2.08
CA LYS A 44 0.92 1.76 0.83
C LYS A 44 1.56 2.92 0.06
N HIS A 45 0.82 4.01 -0.16
CA HIS A 45 1.34 5.19 -0.87
C HIS A 45 2.45 5.89 -0.07
N LYS A 46 2.34 5.90 1.26
CA LYS A 46 3.39 6.43 2.14
C LYS A 46 4.69 5.64 2.00
N ILE A 47 4.65 4.30 2.09
CA ILE A 47 5.84 3.46 1.95
C ILE A 47 6.53 3.71 0.60
N LYS A 48 5.75 3.72 -0.49
CA LYS A 48 6.26 3.95 -1.84
C LYS A 48 6.92 5.32 -1.99
N LEU A 49 6.35 6.37 -1.37
CA LEU A 49 6.94 7.70 -1.35
C LEU A 49 8.32 7.71 -0.67
N PHE A 50 8.46 7.03 0.48
CA PHE A 50 9.74 6.91 1.19
C PHE A 50 10.79 6.13 0.38
N GLU A 51 10.40 5.06 -0.32
CA GLU A 51 11.29 4.30 -1.19
C GLU A 51 11.82 5.16 -2.36
N LEU A 52 10.93 5.92 -2.99
CA LEU A 52 11.30 6.85 -4.06
C LEU A 52 12.25 7.95 -3.55
N TYR A 53 11.96 8.52 -2.37
CA TYR A 53 12.81 9.53 -1.75
C TYR A 53 14.21 8.98 -1.45
N ASN A 54 14.30 7.83 -0.77
CA ASN A 54 15.58 7.20 -0.43
C ASN A 54 16.41 6.87 -1.67
N THR A 55 15.77 6.37 -2.73
CA THR A 55 16.41 6.08 -4.00
C THR A 55 16.95 7.36 -4.64
N THR A 56 16.16 8.43 -4.63
CA THR A 56 16.55 9.73 -5.17
C THR A 56 17.71 10.33 -4.39
N CYS A 57 17.67 10.29 -3.05
CA CYS A 57 18.76 10.76 -2.19
C CYS A 57 20.05 9.97 -2.43
N THR A 58 19.99 8.65 -2.54
CA THR A 58 21.18 7.83 -2.82
C THR A 58 21.85 8.25 -4.14
N ILE A 59 21.05 8.50 -5.18
CA ILE A 59 21.58 8.97 -6.47
C ILE A 59 22.17 10.38 -6.34
N LEU A 60 21.48 11.30 -5.67
CA LEU A 60 21.96 12.66 -5.45
C LEU A 60 23.26 12.69 -4.62
N ASP A 61 23.34 11.87 -3.56
CA ASP A 61 24.53 11.75 -2.71
C ASP A 61 25.72 11.21 -3.51
N HIS A 62 25.50 10.25 -4.42
CA HIS A 62 26.56 9.78 -5.31
C HIS A 62 27.02 10.87 -6.29
N LEU A 63 26.08 11.64 -6.84
CA LEU A 63 26.40 12.74 -7.77
C LEU A 63 27.08 13.94 -7.10
N GLU A 64 26.80 14.20 -5.83
CA GLU A 64 27.45 15.28 -5.07
C GLU A 64 28.88 14.93 -4.65
N ASN A 65 29.22 13.64 -4.55
CA ASN A 65 30.53 13.15 -4.12
C ASN A 65 31.46 12.76 -5.28
N ASP A 66 30.94 12.59 -6.50
CA ASP A 66 31.72 12.21 -7.68
C ASP A 66 32.12 13.49 -8.48
N GLU A 67 33.43 13.70 -8.70
CA GLU A 67 33.94 14.89 -9.42
C GLU A 67 33.60 14.88 -10.92
N ASN A 68 33.14 13.74 -11.45
CA ASN A 68 32.71 13.62 -12.84
C ASN A 68 31.22 13.98 -12.99
N HIS A 69 30.98 15.07 -13.72
CA HIS A 69 29.66 15.63 -14.01
C HIS A 69 28.60 14.59 -14.46
N PRO A 70 27.33 14.81 -14.12
CA PRO A 70 26.29 13.81 -14.32
C PRO A 70 25.89 13.63 -15.79
N LYS A 71 25.86 12.36 -16.23
CA LYS A 71 25.35 11.93 -17.54
C LYS A 71 23.87 12.33 -17.70
N LEU A 72 23.49 12.78 -18.90
CA LEU A 72 22.10 13.14 -19.28
C LEU A 72 21.07 12.08 -18.84
N LEU A 73 21.44 10.80 -18.91
CA LEU A 73 20.60 9.68 -18.48
C LEU A 73 20.25 9.74 -16.98
N THR A 74 21.20 10.13 -16.13
CA THR A 74 20.96 10.28 -14.69
C THR A 74 20.05 11.46 -14.39
N LYS A 75 20.18 12.55 -15.16
CA LYS A 75 19.25 13.70 -15.08
C LYS A 75 17.82 13.27 -15.36
N ILE A 76 17.58 12.59 -16.49
CA ILE A 76 16.24 12.10 -16.88
C ILE A 76 15.68 11.14 -15.82
N LYS A 77 16.51 10.25 -15.28
CA LYS A 77 16.10 9.32 -14.22
C LYS A 77 15.66 10.04 -12.94
N LEU A 78 16.39 11.08 -12.54
CA LEU A 78 16.04 11.89 -11.36
C LEU A 78 14.76 12.71 -11.58
N GLU A 79 14.56 13.28 -12.78
CA GLU A 79 13.32 13.99 -13.13
C GLU A 79 12.09 13.07 -13.08
N ASP A 80 12.24 11.83 -13.56
CA ASP A 80 11.18 10.81 -13.49
C ASP A 80 10.88 10.45 -12.02
N LEU A 81 11.89 10.19 -11.19
CA LEU A 81 11.71 9.90 -9.77
C LEU A 81 11.01 11.05 -9.01
N ILE A 82 11.40 12.30 -9.27
CA ILE A 82 10.74 13.49 -8.69
C ILE A 82 9.27 13.57 -9.14
N SER A 83 9.01 13.28 -10.42
CA SER A 83 7.65 13.25 -10.96
C SER A 83 6.79 12.16 -10.30
N GLN A 84 7.35 10.97 -10.09
CA GLN A 84 6.69 9.88 -9.38
C GLN A 84 6.39 10.26 -7.91
N MET A 85 7.33 10.89 -7.20
CA MET A 85 7.08 11.36 -5.83
C MET A 85 5.93 12.38 -5.76
N LYS A 86 5.83 13.31 -6.73
CA LYS A 86 4.70 14.25 -6.84
C LYS A 86 3.36 13.55 -7.07
N ILE A 87 3.36 12.45 -7.83
CA ILE A 87 2.16 11.64 -8.06
C ILE A 87 1.71 10.99 -6.75
N GLU A 88 2.63 10.35 -6.02
CA GLU A 88 2.31 9.69 -4.75
C GLU A 88 1.77 10.68 -3.69
N ILE A 89 2.35 11.88 -3.59
CA ILE A 89 1.83 12.96 -2.72
C ILE A 89 0.42 13.38 -3.13
N ARG A 90 0.13 13.45 -4.44
CA ARG A 90 -1.21 13.77 -4.93
C ARG A 90 -2.23 12.70 -4.55
N GLU A 91 -1.86 11.43 -4.63
CA GLU A 91 -2.72 10.32 -4.20
C GLU A 91 -2.95 10.34 -2.68
N LEU A 92 -1.91 10.56 -1.87
CA LEU A 92 -2.06 10.75 -0.42
C LEU A 92 -3.03 11.89 -0.08
N ARG A 93 -2.95 13.02 -0.80
CA ARG A 93 -3.87 14.15 -0.62
C ARG A 93 -5.32 13.80 -1.01
N LYS A 94 -5.52 13.02 -2.08
CA LYS A 94 -6.85 12.54 -2.48
C LYS A 94 -7.45 11.62 -1.40
N ILE A 95 -6.65 10.71 -0.85
CA ILE A 95 -7.07 9.79 0.21
C ILE A 95 -7.49 10.59 1.46
N CYS A 96 -6.69 11.55 1.90
CA CYS A 96 -7.04 12.43 3.03
C CYS A 96 -8.30 13.26 2.77
N ASN A 97 -8.51 13.76 1.55
CA ASN A 97 -9.73 14.49 1.19
C ASN A 97 -10.99 13.62 1.17
N LYS A 98 -10.85 12.37 0.72
CA LYS A 98 -11.94 11.38 0.74
C LYS A 98 -12.31 11.00 2.18
N HIS A 99 -11.31 10.88 3.05
CA HIS A 99 -11.51 10.58 4.47
C HIS A 99 -12.20 11.73 5.23
N SER A 100 -11.84 12.99 4.92
CA SER A 100 -12.45 14.18 5.53
C SER A 100 -13.93 14.38 5.17
N SER A 101 -14.35 13.91 3.98
CA SER A 101 -15.74 14.01 3.53
C SER A 101 -16.66 12.91 4.10
N SER A 102 -16.14 11.72 4.44
CA SER A 102 -16.95 10.65 5.04
C SER A 102 -17.10 10.73 6.57
N LEU A 103 -16.18 11.40 7.27
CA LEU A 103 -16.08 11.37 8.74
C LEU A 103 -16.55 12.65 9.46
N ARG A 104 -17.41 13.44 8.82
CA ARG A 104 -17.93 14.73 9.32
C ARG A 104 -18.73 14.68 10.64
N ILE A 105 -18.81 13.53 11.33
CA ILE A 105 -19.65 13.40 12.52
C ILE A 105 -18.87 13.21 13.84
N ASN A 106 -17.62 12.68 13.94
CA ASN A 106 -17.11 12.36 15.30
C ASN A 106 -15.59 12.41 15.61
N GLN A 107 -14.66 12.84 14.74
CA GLN A 107 -13.22 12.84 15.10
C GLN A 107 -12.46 14.11 14.71
N LEU A 108 -12.75 15.21 15.41
CA LEU A 108 -12.16 16.53 15.13
C LEU A 108 -10.70 16.73 15.60
N ASN A 109 -10.07 15.75 16.27
CA ASN A 109 -8.71 15.93 16.82
C ASN A 109 -7.64 15.00 16.22
N LYS A 110 -7.99 14.06 15.33
CA LYS A 110 -7.04 13.07 14.78
C LYS A 110 -6.61 13.35 13.32
N ASP A 111 -7.40 14.14 12.59
CA ASP A 111 -7.18 14.43 11.16
C ASP A 111 -6.16 15.54 10.89
N ASP A 112 -5.98 16.50 11.82
CA ASP A 112 -5.06 17.63 11.63
C ASP A 112 -3.59 17.17 11.49
N ASN A 113 -3.19 16.11 12.21
CA ASN A 113 -1.83 15.58 12.12
C ASN A 113 -1.51 14.95 10.76
N LYS A 114 -2.45 14.23 10.13
CA LYS A 114 -2.20 13.59 8.82
C LYS A 114 -2.01 14.63 7.70
N TYR A 115 -2.75 15.74 7.78
CA TYR A 115 -2.62 16.84 6.83
C TYR A 115 -1.30 17.60 6.98
N ILE A 116 -0.85 17.77 8.22
CA ILE A 116 0.47 18.34 8.55
C ILE A 116 1.58 17.43 8.02
N ASP A 117 1.44 16.10 8.14
CA ASP A 117 2.41 15.13 7.63
C ASP A 117 2.58 15.20 6.11
N ILE A 118 1.49 15.30 5.33
CA ILE A 118 1.59 15.40 3.85
C ILE A 118 2.29 16.69 3.43
N LYS A 119 1.97 17.81 4.09
CA LYS A 119 2.62 19.10 3.80
C LYS A 119 4.11 19.07 4.16
N ASN A 120 4.46 18.37 5.23
CA ASN A 120 5.85 18.13 5.60
C ASN A 120 6.55 17.25 4.56
N TYR A 121 5.92 16.19 4.04
CA TYR A 121 6.50 15.37 2.97
C TYR A 121 6.70 16.15 1.67
N GLU A 122 5.77 17.02 1.29
CA GLU A 122 5.93 17.87 0.10
C GLU A 122 7.12 18.81 0.26
N LYS A 123 7.25 19.44 1.42
CA LYS A 123 8.37 20.33 1.73
C LYS A 123 9.70 19.56 1.78
N GLU A 124 9.75 18.46 2.52
CA GLU A 124 10.99 17.75 2.81
C GLU A 124 11.43 16.86 1.65
N PHE A 125 10.50 16.20 0.96
CA PHE A 125 10.86 15.22 -0.07
C PHE A 125 10.85 15.81 -1.47
N ILE A 126 10.02 16.82 -1.76
CA ILE A 126 10.01 17.45 -3.09
C ILE A 126 10.89 18.69 -3.09
N GLU A 127 10.64 19.68 -2.23
CA GLU A 127 11.35 20.98 -2.34
C GLU A 127 12.86 20.83 -2.09
N ILE A 128 13.27 20.04 -1.09
CA ILE A 128 14.70 19.81 -0.82
C ILE A 128 15.35 19.03 -1.97
N THR A 129 14.68 17.99 -2.47
CA THR A 129 15.19 17.18 -3.58
C THR A 129 15.30 17.98 -4.86
N GLU A 130 14.31 18.81 -5.19
CA GLU A 130 14.35 19.72 -6.33
C GLU A 130 15.42 20.78 -6.18
N LEU A 131 15.66 21.30 -4.97
CA LEU A 131 16.73 22.25 -4.72
C LEU A 131 18.11 21.61 -4.95
N ARG A 132 18.32 20.39 -4.46
CA ARG A 132 19.56 19.63 -4.70
C ARG A 132 19.73 19.28 -6.18
N PHE A 133 18.67 18.85 -6.84
CA PHE A 133 18.66 18.60 -8.28
C PHE A 133 19.02 19.86 -9.07
N ASN A 134 18.38 20.99 -8.78
CA ASN A 134 18.65 22.25 -9.46
C ASN A 134 20.08 22.74 -9.23
N LYS A 135 20.64 22.52 -8.03
CA LYS A 135 22.05 22.84 -7.75
C LYS A 135 23.03 22.04 -8.64
N LEU A 136 22.69 20.79 -8.97
CA LEU A 136 23.54 19.90 -9.76
C LEU A 136 23.35 20.05 -11.27
N PHE A 137 22.13 20.38 -11.72
CA PHE A 137 21.75 20.30 -13.14
C PHE A 137 21.30 21.63 -13.75
N THR A 138 21.06 22.65 -12.93
CA THR A 138 20.56 23.96 -13.37
C THR A 138 21.63 25.01 -13.10
N ASP A 139 22.47 25.23 -14.10
CA ASP A 139 23.46 26.30 -14.07
C ASP A 139 22.74 27.67 -14.01
N PRO A 140 23.03 28.56 -13.04
CA PRO A 140 22.42 29.90 -12.97
C PRO A 140 22.67 30.77 -14.20
N PHE A 141 23.53 30.34 -15.13
CA PHE A 141 23.81 31.02 -16.41
C PHE A 141 23.08 30.46 -17.64
N SER A 142 22.25 29.43 -17.52
CA SER A 142 21.44 28.96 -18.66
C SER A 142 20.21 29.84 -18.89
N LYS A 143 20.45 31.13 -19.23
CA LYS A 143 19.54 31.86 -20.10
C LYS A 143 19.27 30.96 -21.30
N ILE A 144 18.00 30.61 -21.45
CA ILE A 144 17.39 29.97 -22.61
C ILE A 144 18.18 30.37 -23.86
N THR A 145 19.07 29.50 -24.28
CA THR A 145 19.64 29.60 -25.61
C THR A 145 18.51 29.09 -26.48
N HIS A 146 17.74 30.03 -27.03
CA HIS A 146 16.77 29.72 -28.07
C HIS A 146 17.47 28.81 -29.07
N SER A 147 16.97 27.59 -29.20
CA SER A 147 17.36 26.66 -30.26
C SER A 147 17.25 27.42 -31.57
N THR A 148 18.40 27.85 -32.08
CA THR A 148 18.50 28.53 -33.36
C THR A 148 18.28 27.42 -34.37
N THR A 149 17.05 27.32 -34.86
CA THR A 149 16.72 26.32 -35.87
C THR A 149 17.48 26.65 -37.15
N LEU A 150 17.79 25.63 -37.96
CA LEU A 150 18.50 25.77 -39.25
C LEU A 150 17.84 26.82 -40.18
N ASN A 151 16.55 27.08 -40.00
CA ASN A 151 15.80 28.13 -40.70
C ASN A 151 16.22 29.56 -40.31
N ASP A 152 16.67 29.82 -39.08
CA ASP A 152 17.15 31.13 -38.65
C ASP A 152 18.50 31.49 -39.29
N PHE A 153 19.29 30.48 -39.70
CA PHE A 153 20.53 30.69 -40.45
C PHE A 153 20.28 31.04 -41.92
N LEU A 154 19.21 30.50 -42.51
CA LEU A 154 18.86 30.69 -43.92
C LEU A 154 18.15 32.02 -44.20
N LEU A 155 17.56 32.64 -43.18
CA LEU A 155 16.78 33.88 -43.33
C LEU A 155 17.57 35.16 -43.10
N LYS A 156 18.89 35.10 -42.91
CA LYS A 156 19.73 36.30 -42.80
C LYS A 156 20.03 36.85 -44.21
N PRO A 157 19.41 37.97 -44.65
CA PRO A 157 19.67 38.52 -45.96
C PRO A 157 20.95 39.34 -45.86
N GLY A 158 22.07 38.79 -46.31
CA GLY A 158 23.32 39.55 -46.41
C GLY A 158 24.64 38.79 -46.32
N SER A 159 24.66 37.45 -46.33
CA SER A 159 25.92 36.70 -46.34
C SER A 159 26.10 35.95 -47.65
N ALA A 160 26.40 36.68 -48.72
CA ALA A 160 27.03 36.12 -49.91
C ALA A 160 28.49 35.75 -49.57
N ASN A 161 28.68 34.75 -48.71
CA ASN A 161 29.98 34.13 -48.54
C ASN A 161 30.10 33.07 -49.64
N LYS A 162 30.89 33.39 -50.66
CA LYS A 162 31.52 32.39 -51.52
C LYS A 162 32.15 31.35 -50.59
N VAL A 163 31.59 30.14 -50.57
CA VAL A 163 32.23 28.99 -49.95
C VAL A 163 33.40 28.64 -50.85
N GLU A 164 34.55 29.27 -50.61
CA GLU A 164 35.82 28.73 -51.08
C GLU A 164 36.01 27.38 -50.38
N HIS A 165 36.07 26.32 -51.17
CA HIS A 165 36.53 25.02 -50.70
C HIS A 165 37.98 25.18 -50.22
N ARG A 166 38.16 25.47 -48.93
CA ARG A 166 39.44 25.26 -48.26
C ARG A 166 39.73 23.76 -48.33
N GLU A 167 40.82 23.40 -48.99
CA GLU A 167 41.35 22.05 -48.93
C GLU A 167 41.56 21.67 -47.47
N ILE A 168 41.04 20.50 -47.09
CA ILE A 168 41.10 19.97 -45.72
C ILE A 168 42.58 19.84 -45.35
N GLY A 169 43.04 20.75 -44.49
CA GLY A 169 44.40 20.73 -43.98
C GLY A 169 44.61 19.50 -43.08
N ASP A 170 45.86 19.10 -42.87
CA ASP A 170 46.17 17.88 -42.10
C ASP A 170 45.68 17.95 -40.62
N SER A 171 45.45 19.14 -40.08
CA SER A 171 44.81 19.40 -38.78
C SER A 171 43.32 19.03 -38.74
N ASP A 172 42.62 19.19 -39.86
CA ASP A 172 41.20 18.83 -39.95
C ASP A 172 41.06 17.31 -40.18
N LYS A 173 42.01 16.68 -40.88
CA LYS A 173 42.06 15.20 -41.01
C LYS A 173 42.27 14.49 -39.67
N THR A 174 43.13 15.02 -38.79
CA THR A 174 43.31 14.44 -37.44
C THR A 174 42.05 14.54 -36.60
N LYS A 175 41.35 15.68 -36.62
CA LYS A 175 40.05 15.83 -35.94
C LYS A 175 38.96 14.91 -36.47
N ILE A 176 38.87 14.76 -37.80
CA ILE A 176 37.94 13.83 -38.44
C ILE A 176 38.24 12.39 -38.00
N ASN A 177 39.51 12.01 -37.91
CA ASN A 177 39.89 10.67 -37.50
C ASN A 177 39.56 10.40 -36.02
N GLU A 178 39.81 11.39 -35.16
CA GLU A 178 39.43 11.37 -33.73
C GLU A 178 37.92 11.23 -33.56
N TRP A 179 37.12 11.99 -34.31
CA TRP A 179 35.66 11.87 -34.32
C TRP A 179 35.18 10.51 -34.85
N SER A 180 35.88 9.92 -35.82
CA SER A 180 35.52 8.59 -36.32
C SER A 180 35.79 7.49 -35.27
N LEU A 181 36.86 7.65 -34.48
CA LEU A 181 37.19 6.73 -33.39
C LEU A 181 36.16 6.85 -32.26
N GLU A 182 35.79 8.08 -31.91
CA GLU A 182 34.79 8.34 -30.88
C GLU A 182 33.40 7.83 -31.30
N ASN A 183 33.00 8.02 -32.56
CA ASN A 183 31.75 7.45 -33.07
C ASN A 183 31.74 5.92 -33.00
N ARG A 184 32.87 5.24 -33.25
CA ARG A 184 32.94 3.78 -33.08
C ARG A 184 32.74 3.35 -31.63
N ARG A 185 33.30 4.09 -30.67
CA ARG A 185 33.10 3.80 -29.24
C ARG A 185 31.64 4.00 -28.85
N ILE A 186 31.02 5.08 -29.33
CA ILE A 186 29.59 5.35 -29.10
C ILE A 186 28.73 4.24 -29.70
N ASP A 187 29.04 3.75 -30.90
CA ASP A 187 28.32 2.63 -31.52
C ASP A 187 28.45 1.32 -30.71
N GLU A 188 29.62 1.05 -30.14
CA GLU A 188 29.85 -0.08 -29.24
C GLU A 188 29.04 0.05 -27.94
N ASP A 189 29.03 1.24 -27.32
CA ASP A 189 28.25 1.53 -26.13
C ASP A 189 26.74 1.39 -26.39
N ILE A 190 26.25 1.91 -27.52
CA ILE A 190 24.85 1.78 -27.94
C ILE A 190 24.47 0.30 -28.11
N LYS A 191 25.36 -0.50 -28.70
CA LYS A 191 25.15 -1.94 -28.86
C LYS A 191 25.08 -2.66 -27.52
N GLU A 192 25.94 -2.30 -26.56
CA GLU A 192 25.91 -2.86 -25.21
C GLU A 192 24.60 -2.51 -24.48
N VAL A 193 24.18 -1.24 -24.56
CA VAL A 193 22.90 -0.78 -23.99
C VAL A 193 21.72 -1.52 -24.63
N GLY A 194 21.72 -1.70 -25.94
CA GLY A 194 20.69 -2.47 -26.65
C GLY A 194 20.59 -3.92 -26.16
N ASN A 195 21.74 -4.58 -25.95
CA ASN A 195 21.77 -5.94 -25.40
C ASN A 195 21.28 -5.98 -23.94
N MET A 196 21.61 -4.98 -23.13
CA MET A 196 21.11 -4.88 -21.76
C MET A 196 19.59 -4.67 -21.73
N ALA A 197 19.06 -3.83 -22.62
CA ALA A 197 17.62 -3.62 -22.75
C ALA A 197 16.87 -4.90 -23.12
N LEU A 198 17.41 -5.72 -24.03
CA LEU A 198 16.85 -7.03 -24.36
C LEU A 198 16.83 -7.97 -23.15
N ARG A 199 17.91 -8.02 -22.36
CA ARG A 199 17.95 -8.83 -21.13
C ARG A 199 16.94 -8.37 -20.08
N ILE A 200 16.71 -7.06 -19.97
CA ILE A 200 15.69 -6.50 -19.08
C ILE A 200 14.29 -6.89 -19.56
N ALA A 201 14.03 -6.82 -20.87
CA ALA A 201 12.76 -7.23 -21.45
C ALA A 201 12.45 -8.71 -21.17
N ASP A 202 13.43 -9.60 -21.35
CA ASP A 202 13.27 -11.03 -21.02
C ASP A 202 12.98 -11.26 -19.55
N LYS A 203 13.70 -10.57 -18.64
CA LYS A 203 13.44 -10.63 -17.20
C LYS A 203 12.05 -10.12 -16.83
N ALA A 204 11.59 -9.04 -17.48
CA ALA A 204 10.25 -8.50 -17.24
C ALA A 204 9.16 -9.50 -17.68
N VAL A 205 9.36 -10.19 -18.81
CA VAL A 205 8.46 -11.26 -19.26
C VAL A 205 8.46 -12.42 -18.26
N GLN A 206 9.62 -12.82 -17.76
CA GLN A 206 9.73 -13.89 -16.76
C GLN A 206 9.01 -13.51 -15.45
N LEU A 207 9.26 -12.31 -14.92
CA LEU A 207 8.57 -11.77 -13.76
C LEU A 207 7.06 -11.73 -13.94
N GLY A 208 6.59 -11.34 -15.13
CA GLY A 208 5.15 -11.36 -15.44
C GLY A 208 4.55 -12.77 -15.38
N ARG A 209 5.28 -13.79 -15.85
CA ARG A 209 4.84 -15.19 -15.76
C ARG A 209 4.83 -15.70 -14.32
N GLU A 210 5.87 -15.40 -13.55
CA GLU A 210 5.97 -15.78 -12.13
C GLU A 210 4.89 -15.10 -11.30
N ALA A 211 4.65 -13.80 -11.50
CA ALA A 211 3.58 -13.06 -10.84
C ALA A 211 2.20 -13.68 -11.14
N LYS A 212 1.95 -14.09 -12.39
CA LYS A 212 0.70 -14.76 -12.76
C LYS A 212 0.57 -16.14 -12.07
N ALA A 213 1.65 -16.91 -11.99
CA ALA A 213 1.66 -18.19 -11.28
C ALA A 213 1.37 -18.01 -9.79
N HIS A 214 2.01 -17.03 -9.14
CA HIS A 214 1.75 -16.69 -7.74
C HIS A 214 0.31 -16.23 -7.50
N ASN A 215 -0.26 -15.45 -8.42
CA ASN A 215 -1.66 -15.02 -8.30
C ASN A 215 -2.63 -16.22 -8.30
N ILE A 216 -2.39 -17.23 -9.16
CA ILE A 216 -3.18 -18.46 -9.17
C ILE A 216 -3.04 -19.21 -7.84
N SER A 217 -1.81 -19.34 -7.32
CA SER A 217 -1.60 -20.00 -6.01
C SER A 217 -2.26 -19.26 -4.86
N ILE A 218 -2.27 -17.92 -4.88
CA ILE A 218 -2.96 -17.10 -3.87
C ILE A 218 -4.47 -17.34 -3.92
N GLU A 219 -5.05 -17.43 -5.12
CA GLU A 219 -6.47 -17.71 -5.30
C GLU A 219 -6.85 -19.11 -4.78
N GLU A 220 -6.00 -20.11 -5.00
CA GLU A 220 -6.18 -21.46 -4.45
C GLU A 220 -6.08 -21.47 -2.91
N ILE A 221 -5.10 -20.76 -2.34
CA ILE A 221 -4.97 -20.60 -0.88
C ILE A 221 -6.19 -19.89 -0.31
N LYS A 222 -6.70 -18.86 -0.99
CA LYS A 222 -7.92 -18.16 -0.57
C LYS A 222 -9.11 -19.12 -0.54
N ASN A 223 -9.34 -19.88 -1.62
CA ASN A 223 -10.45 -20.83 -1.70
C ASN A 223 -10.37 -21.91 -0.61
N THR A 224 -9.17 -22.45 -0.36
CA THR A 224 -8.96 -23.44 0.73
C THR A 224 -9.16 -22.83 2.12
N THR A 225 -8.77 -21.58 2.32
CA THR A 225 -8.97 -20.86 3.59
C THR A 225 -10.45 -20.55 3.82
N GLU A 226 -11.19 -20.14 2.80
CA GLU A 226 -12.64 -19.93 2.88
C GLU A 226 -13.37 -21.23 3.24
N PHE A 227 -13.00 -22.34 2.60
CA PHE A 227 -13.53 -23.67 2.92
C PHE A 227 -13.22 -24.07 4.37
N ALA A 228 -11.97 -23.93 4.81
CA ALA A 228 -11.57 -24.24 6.19
C ALA A 228 -12.29 -23.37 7.22
N THR A 229 -12.53 -22.10 6.90
CA THR A 229 -13.27 -21.17 7.77
C THR A 229 -14.73 -21.58 7.90
N ALA A 230 -15.37 -21.97 6.80
CA ALA A 230 -16.74 -22.50 6.81
C ALA A 230 -16.84 -23.80 7.63
N ASP A 231 -15.85 -24.69 7.52
CA ASP A 231 -15.77 -25.92 8.31
C ASP A 231 -15.59 -25.64 9.80
N ILE A 232 -14.73 -24.70 10.18
CA ILE A 232 -14.56 -24.26 11.57
C ILE A 232 -15.86 -23.68 12.11
N PHE A 233 -16.56 -22.86 11.33
CA PHE A 233 -17.85 -22.29 11.73
C PHE A 233 -18.90 -23.39 11.98
N ASN A 234 -19.00 -24.35 11.06
CA ASN A 234 -19.90 -25.50 11.20
C ASN A 234 -19.54 -26.37 12.41
N LEU A 235 -18.25 -26.61 12.65
CA LEU A 235 -17.77 -27.35 13.81
C LEU A 235 -18.13 -26.62 15.11
N ASN A 236 -17.91 -25.31 15.17
CA ASN A 236 -18.26 -24.49 16.32
C ASN A 236 -19.78 -24.55 16.62
N ARG A 237 -20.61 -24.51 15.57
CA ARG A 237 -22.07 -24.68 15.71
C ARG A 237 -22.43 -26.04 16.30
N ARG A 238 -21.82 -27.13 15.81
CA ARG A 238 -22.03 -28.48 16.36
C ARG A 238 -21.58 -28.59 17.82
N VAL A 239 -20.45 -27.97 18.18
CA VAL A 239 -19.98 -27.93 19.57
C VAL A 239 -20.99 -27.19 20.46
N GLN A 240 -21.54 -26.06 20.00
CA GLN A 240 -22.60 -25.35 20.73
C GLN A 240 -23.86 -26.19 20.90
N GLU A 241 -24.29 -26.92 19.87
CA GLU A 241 -25.42 -27.85 19.94
C GLU A 241 -25.17 -28.98 20.97
N VAL A 242 -23.96 -29.55 20.98
CA VAL A 242 -23.56 -30.57 21.97
C VAL A 242 -23.53 -30.00 23.40
N ILE A 243 -23.01 -28.79 23.58
CA ILE A 243 -23.01 -28.12 24.89
C ILE A 243 -24.45 -27.84 25.36
N GLY A 244 -25.31 -27.36 24.46
CA GLY A 244 -26.72 -27.09 24.77
C GLY A 244 -27.49 -28.35 25.15
N THR A 245 -27.28 -29.45 24.41
CA THR A 245 -27.90 -30.75 24.72
C THR A 245 -27.38 -31.33 26.04
N ASN A 246 -26.07 -31.25 26.30
CA ASN A 246 -25.50 -31.70 27.57
C ASN A 246 -26.03 -30.89 28.77
N ASN A 247 -26.28 -29.60 28.60
CA ASN A 247 -26.89 -28.78 29.67
C ASN A 247 -28.33 -29.21 29.97
N ASN A 248 -29.12 -29.54 28.94
CA ASN A 248 -30.48 -30.05 29.12
C ASN A 248 -30.52 -31.44 29.76
N THR A 249 -29.64 -32.35 29.36
CA THR A 249 -29.56 -33.71 29.94
C THR A 249 -29.07 -33.67 31.38
N THR A 250 -28.08 -32.84 31.70
CA THR A 250 -27.59 -32.67 33.08
C THR A 250 -28.63 -32.01 33.98
N PHE A 251 -29.41 -31.05 33.46
CA PHE A 251 -30.54 -30.46 34.19
C PHE A 251 -31.63 -31.50 34.48
N CYS A 252 -32.03 -32.29 33.47
CA CYS A 252 -32.99 -33.37 33.63
C CYS A 252 -32.52 -34.39 34.68
N CYS A 253 -31.26 -34.84 34.59
CA CYS A 253 -30.66 -35.79 35.53
C CYS A 253 -30.65 -35.24 36.97
N ARG A 254 -30.33 -33.96 37.17
CA ARG A 254 -30.38 -33.30 38.49
C ARG A 254 -31.79 -33.29 39.06
N ILE A 255 -32.82 -32.98 38.27
CA ILE A 255 -34.21 -33.00 38.71
C ILE A 255 -34.62 -34.42 39.11
N THR A 256 -34.33 -35.43 38.29
CA THR A 256 -34.68 -36.82 38.59
C THR A 256 -34.05 -37.27 39.91
N LEU A 257 -32.79 -36.91 40.15
CA LEU A 257 -32.07 -37.27 41.38
C LEU A 257 -32.71 -36.62 42.62
N VAL A 258 -33.05 -35.33 42.56
CA VAL A 258 -33.74 -34.63 43.66
C VAL A 258 -35.11 -35.27 43.96
N THR A 259 -35.84 -35.63 42.91
CA THR A 259 -37.16 -36.27 43.04
C THR A 259 -37.06 -37.62 43.75
N LEU A 260 -36.05 -38.42 43.40
CA LEU A 260 -35.75 -39.72 44.03
C LEU A 260 -35.41 -39.56 45.52
N VAL A 261 -34.61 -38.55 45.88
CA VAL A 261 -34.30 -38.24 47.27
C VAL A 261 -35.56 -37.88 48.04
N PHE A 262 -36.43 -37.02 47.50
CA PHE A 262 -37.70 -36.67 48.13
C PHE A 262 -38.58 -37.90 48.42
N VAL A 263 -38.72 -38.79 47.43
CA VAL A 263 -39.49 -40.04 47.60
C VAL A 263 -38.90 -40.90 48.72
N SER A 264 -37.58 -41.04 48.77
CA SER A 264 -36.90 -41.83 49.80
C SER A 264 -37.13 -41.27 51.21
N VAL A 265 -37.03 -39.94 51.37
CA VAL A 265 -37.29 -39.25 52.64
C VAL A 265 -38.76 -39.39 53.06
N SER A 266 -39.70 -39.21 52.13
CA SER A 266 -41.12 -39.41 52.40
C SER A 266 -41.44 -40.84 52.85
N LEU A 267 -40.83 -41.86 52.22
CA LEU A 267 -40.97 -43.25 52.64
C LEU A 267 -40.43 -43.50 54.05
N ILE A 268 -39.26 -42.92 54.38
CA ILE A 268 -38.69 -43.03 55.72
C ILE A 268 -39.63 -42.42 56.77
N ILE A 269 -40.16 -41.22 56.49
CA ILE A 269 -41.11 -40.54 57.39
C ILE A 269 -42.36 -41.42 57.61
N VAL A 270 -42.96 -41.94 56.52
CA VAL A 270 -44.14 -42.82 56.61
C VAL A 270 -43.85 -44.08 57.43
N LEU A 271 -42.68 -44.72 57.23
CA LEU A 271 -42.28 -45.90 57.98
C LEU A 271 -42.07 -45.60 59.47
N ILE A 272 -41.50 -44.45 59.81
CA ILE A 272 -41.33 -44.01 61.20
C ILE A 272 -42.70 -43.81 61.85
N PHE A 273 -43.61 -43.07 61.21
CA PHE A 273 -44.96 -42.85 61.73
C PHE A 273 -45.75 -44.16 61.90
N LYS A 274 -45.61 -45.09 60.96
CA LYS A 274 -46.27 -46.40 61.03
C LYS A 274 -45.72 -47.30 62.14
N LYS A 275 -44.49 -47.05 62.61
CA LYS A 275 -43.86 -47.77 63.73
C LYS A 275 -44.11 -47.10 65.08
N LEU A 276 -44.55 -45.84 65.07
CA LEU A 276 -44.85 -45.04 66.26
C LEU A 276 -46.31 -45.21 66.74
N ILE A 277 -47.21 -45.63 65.83
CA ILE A 277 -48.58 -46.08 66.10
C ILE A 277 -48.56 -47.57 66.40
#